data_AF-A0A1E4T2B0-F1
#
_entry.id   AF-A0A1E4T2B0-F1
#
_cell.length_a   1.000
_cell.length_b   1.000
_cell.length_c   1.000
_cell.angle_alpha   90.00
_cell.angle_beta   90.00
_cell.angle_gamma   90.00
#
_symmetry.space_group_name_H-M   'P 1'
#
loop_
_entity.id
_entity.type
_entity.pdbx_description
1 polymer ?
#
loop_
_entity_poly.entity_id
_entity_poly.type
_entity_poly.pdbx_seq_one_letter_code
_entity_poly.pdbx_strand_id
1 'polypeptide(L)'
;MSQEKTKKNSKSNKNKNKDVGPTSSSSASSPSSPNTSGTVSMNAEAQTNNNDQEKQTWEIYKNTLTFNVVAKYDPRINQFVHLTSYCVVYKFDEALNDWSKLDYQGPLIVYSRNCIASEPNSLKVSDVLSNDKLYQYGLMVLNRSKPENFSIGLLATKYLVEEDKEEWGLIVEKNEKLIIVRDFKGDTFGLWIFADEDRDYMSEILKFCIES
;
A
#
# COMPACT_ATOMS: atom_id res chain seq x y z
N MET A 1 20.02 4.86 -51.69
CA MET A 1 20.58 3.60 -52.23
C MET A 1 20.97 2.78 -51.01
N SER A 2 20.43 1.62 -50.65
CA SER A 2 19.55 0.58 -51.24
C SER A 2 18.65 0.05 -50.09
N GLN A 3 17.34 -0.19 -50.27
CA GLN A 3 16.68 -1.48 -50.63
C GLN A 3 17.35 -2.72 -49.97
N GLU A 4 16.67 -3.70 -49.34
CA GLU A 4 15.38 -4.33 -49.69
C GLU A 4 14.90 -5.34 -48.59
N LYS A 5 13.57 -5.38 -48.35
CA LYS A 5 12.59 -6.49 -48.02
C LYS A 5 13.06 -7.74 -47.20
N THR A 6 12.22 -8.46 -46.42
CA THR A 6 10.98 -9.15 -46.86
C THR A 6 10.22 -9.91 -45.72
N LYS A 7 8.86 -9.96 -45.84
CA LYS A 7 7.85 -11.04 -45.53
C LYS A 7 7.60 -11.51 -44.07
N LYS A 8 6.39 -11.28 -43.50
CA LYS A 8 5.10 -12.05 -43.59
C LYS A 8 5.12 -13.45 -42.92
N ASN A 9 4.29 -13.63 -41.88
CA ASN A 9 3.22 -14.65 -41.95
C ASN A 9 2.10 -14.46 -40.90
N SER A 10 0.88 -14.62 -41.39
CA SER A 10 -0.40 -14.68 -40.69
C SER A 10 -0.79 -16.13 -40.38
N LYS A 11 -1.55 -16.39 -39.29
CA LYS A 11 -2.66 -17.35 -39.34
C LYS A 11 -3.65 -17.18 -38.17
N SER A 12 -4.90 -17.05 -38.60
CA SER A 12 -6.15 -17.13 -37.86
C SER A 12 -6.38 -18.54 -37.29
N ASN A 13 -7.09 -18.65 -36.15
CA ASN A 13 -8.09 -19.70 -36.06
C ASN A 13 -9.32 -19.28 -35.24
N LYS A 14 -10.46 -19.41 -35.91
CA LYS A 14 -11.84 -19.27 -35.45
C LYS A 14 -12.27 -20.62 -34.88
N ASN A 15 -13.04 -20.66 -33.80
CA ASN A 15 -14.11 -21.66 -33.74
C ASN A 15 -15.32 -21.21 -32.92
N LYS A 16 -16.48 -21.42 -33.54
CA LYS A 16 -17.85 -21.21 -33.05
C LYS A 16 -18.41 -22.56 -32.58
N ASN A 17 -19.27 -22.53 -31.56
CA ASN A 17 -20.53 -23.30 -31.46
C ASN A 17 -21.21 -22.85 -30.16
N LYS A 18 -22.41 -22.28 -30.16
CA LYS A 18 -23.77 -22.69 -30.60
C LYS A 18 -24.61 -23.14 -29.40
N ASP A 19 -25.77 -22.49 -29.34
CA ASP A 19 -26.96 -22.67 -28.50
C ASP A 19 -27.40 -24.11 -28.22
N VAL A 20 -28.23 -24.27 -27.17
CA VAL A 20 -29.65 -24.70 -27.24
C VAL A 20 -30.15 -25.07 -25.81
N GLY A 21 -31.22 -24.42 -25.33
CA GLY A 21 -32.05 -24.88 -24.19
C GLY A 21 -32.96 -26.06 -24.59
N PRO A 22 -34.18 -26.31 -24.03
CA PRO A 22 -34.91 -25.59 -22.99
C PRO A 22 -35.65 -26.51 -21.98
N THR A 23 -36.53 -25.93 -21.13
CA THR A 23 -37.79 -26.51 -20.56
C THR A 23 -37.70 -27.68 -19.56
N SER A 24 -38.52 -27.85 -18.51
CA SER A 24 -39.81 -27.26 -18.10
C SER A 24 -40.24 -27.73 -16.69
N SER A 25 -41.04 -26.87 -16.03
CA SER A 25 -42.34 -27.11 -15.34
C SER A 25 -42.50 -27.92 -14.04
N SER A 26 -43.18 -27.24 -13.09
CA SER A 26 -44.33 -27.67 -12.24
C SER A 26 -44.04 -28.62 -11.06
N SER A 27 -44.71 -28.57 -9.90
CA SER A 27 -46.05 -28.07 -9.52
C SER A 27 -46.20 -27.87 -7.99
N ALA A 28 -47.24 -27.11 -7.64
CA ALA A 28 -47.80 -26.72 -6.34
C ALA A 28 -47.99 -27.81 -5.27
N SER A 29 -48.08 -27.38 -3.98
CA SER A 29 -49.27 -27.53 -3.09
C SER A 29 -48.99 -26.99 -1.67
N SER A 30 -49.87 -26.11 -1.17
CA SER A 30 -50.02 -25.74 0.26
C SER A 30 -50.87 -26.78 1.02
N PRO A 31 -50.90 -26.82 2.37
CA PRO A 31 -51.90 -25.99 3.09
C PRO A 31 -51.58 -25.56 4.56
N SER A 32 -52.20 -24.44 4.94
CA SER A 32 -52.79 -24.02 6.25
C SER A 32 -52.09 -24.20 7.62
N SER A 33 -52.06 -23.07 8.34
CA SER A 33 -51.64 -22.76 9.72
C SER A 33 -52.39 -23.50 10.86
N PRO A 34 -51.93 -23.40 12.13
CA PRO A 34 -52.43 -22.32 13.00
C PRO A 34 -51.42 -21.69 13.99
N ASN A 35 -51.63 -20.39 14.20
CA ASN A 35 -51.43 -19.53 15.37
C ASN A 35 -50.67 -20.06 16.61
N THR A 36 -49.57 -19.39 16.97
CA THR A 36 -49.12 -19.26 18.37
C THR A 36 -48.54 -17.87 18.59
N SER A 37 -49.28 -17.02 19.29
CA SER A 37 -48.78 -15.75 19.85
C SER A 37 -47.82 -16.06 21.01
N GLY A 38 -46.60 -15.52 20.96
CA GLY A 38 -45.70 -15.49 22.11
C GLY A 38 -44.23 -15.28 21.74
N THR A 39 -43.67 -14.13 22.16
CA THR A 39 -42.24 -13.75 22.15
C THR A 39 -41.60 -13.61 20.75
N VAL A 40 -40.85 -12.55 20.42
CA VAL A 40 -39.44 -12.34 20.79
C VAL A 40 -39.07 -10.87 20.49
N SER A 41 -38.73 -10.08 21.52
CA SER A 41 -37.85 -8.91 21.41
C SER A 41 -36.46 -9.32 21.90
N MET A 42 -35.75 -10.13 21.13
CA MET A 42 -34.34 -10.48 21.32
C MET A 42 -33.78 -10.93 19.96
N ASN A 43 -33.40 -10.00 19.09
CA ASN A 43 -32.70 -10.35 17.84
C ASN A 43 -31.71 -9.28 17.35
N ALA A 44 -31.49 -8.19 18.10
CA ALA A 44 -30.55 -7.13 17.71
C ALA A 44 -29.09 -7.47 18.11
N GLU A 45 -28.88 -8.22 19.19
CA GLU A 45 -27.53 -8.48 19.73
C GLU A 45 -26.79 -9.61 19.00
N ALA A 46 -27.51 -10.63 18.51
CA ALA A 46 -26.90 -11.79 17.83
C ALA A 46 -26.45 -11.50 16.38
N GLN A 47 -27.12 -10.57 15.68
CA GLN A 47 -26.75 -10.20 14.31
C GLN A 47 -25.53 -9.27 14.24
N THR A 48 -25.30 -8.48 15.30
CA THR A 48 -24.17 -7.55 15.39
C THR A 48 -22.84 -8.31 15.57
N ASN A 49 -22.83 -9.35 16.41
CA ASN A 49 -21.62 -10.15 16.69
C ASN A 49 -21.08 -10.92 15.47
N ASN A 50 -21.94 -11.41 14.58
CA ASN A 50 -21.50 -12.15 13.38
C ASN A 50 -20.85 -11.21 12.35
N ASN A 51 -21.42 -10.03 12.13
CA ASN A 51 -20.88 -9.05 11.19
C ASN A 51 -19.49 -8.53 11.64
N ASP A 52 -19.30 -8.34 12.95
CA ASP A 52 -18.02 -7.90 13.50
C ASP A 52 -16.93 -8.98 13.38
N GLN A 53 -17.26 -10.25 13.61
CA GLN A 53 -16.33 -11.36 13.44
C GLN A 53 -15.91 -11.57 11.97
N GLU A 54 -16.85 -11.44 11.03
CA GLU A 54 -16.56 -11.52 9.59
C GLU A 54 -15.63 -10.38 9.15
N LYS A 55 -15.92 -9.15 9.61
CA LYS A 55 -15.08 -7.98 9.32
C LYS A 55 -13.66 -8.15 9.88
N GLN A 56 -13.51 -8.64 11.11
CA GLN A 56 -12.21 -8.91 11.69
C GLN A 56 -11.44 -9.98 10.92
N THR A 57 -12.10 -11.08 10.57
CA THR A 57 -11.51 -12.18 9.79
C THR A 57 -11.04 -11.68 8.42
N TRP A 58 -11.84 -10.84 7.77
CA TRP A 58 -11.49 -10.22 6.49
C TRP A 58 -10.25 -9.32 6.59
N GLU A 59 -10.16 -8.46 7.62
CA GLU A 59 -8.99 -7.60 7.81
C GLU A 59 -7.72 -8.41 8.12
N ILE A 60 -7.83 -9.48 8.91
CA ILE A 60 -6.70 -10.40 9.15
C ILE A 60 -6.23 -11.02 7.83
N TYR A 61 -7.16 -11.50 7.00
CA TYR A 61 -6.83 -12.09 5.71
C TYR A 61 -6.15 -11.08 4.77
N LYS A 62 -6.72 -9.88 4.65
CA LYS A 62 -6.19 -8.79 3.83
C LYS A 62 -4.79 -8.37 4.29
N ASN A 63 -4.56 -8.23 5.59
CA ASN A 63 -3.27 -7.88 6.14
C ASN A 63 -2.24 -8.99 5.91
N THR A 64 -2.62 -10.24 6.12
CA THR A 64 -1.75 -11.41 5.86
C THR A 64 -1.33 -11.49 4.39
N LEU A 65 -2.29 -11.31 3.48
CA LEU A 65 -2.00 -11.31 2.05
C LEU A 65 -1.11 -10.14 1.65
N THR A 66 -1.40 -8.94 2.14
CA THR A 66 -0.59 -7.75 1.87
C THR A 66 0.84 -7.95 2.39
N PHE A 67 1.00 -8.53 3.58
CA PHE A 67 2.31 -8.83 4.16
C PHE A 67 3.11 -9.76 3.25
N ASN A 68 2.48 -10.83 2.76
CA ASN A 68 3.13 -11.76 1.84
C ASN A 68 3.51 -11.13 0.51
N VAL A 69 2.75 -10.13 0.04
CA VAL A 69 3.11 -9.37 -1.17
C VAL A 69 4.31 -8.47 -0.88
N VAL A 70 4.30 -7.70 0.21
CA VAL A 70 5.42 -6.82 0.58
C VAL A 70 6.69 -7.64 0.82
N ALA A 71 6.60 -8.78 1.51
CA ALA A 71 7.74 -9.66 1.77
C ALA A 71 8.41 -10.23 0.51
N LYS A 72 7.72 -10.26 -0.64
CA LYS A 72 8.33 -10.62 -1.93
C LYS A 72 9.22 -9.52 -2.49
N TYR A 73 8.93 -8.26 -2.19
CA TYR A 73 9.71 -7.10 -2.64
C TYR A 73 10.76 -6.68 -1.61
N ASP A 74 10.43 -6.75 -0.32
CA ASP A 74 11.34 -6.47 0.79
C ASP A 74 11.31 -7.63 1.81
N PRO A 75 12.24 -8.60 1.70
CA PRO A 75 12.30 -9.74 2.60
C PRO A 75 12.60 -9.39 4.07
N ARG A 76 12.97 -8.14 4.37
CA ARG A 76 13.29 -7.70 5.74
C ARG A 76 12.08 -7.22 6.52
N ILE A 77 10.91 -7.12 5.90
CA ILE A 77 9.69 -6.74 6.62
C ILE A 77 9.51 -7.62 7.87
N ASN A 78 9.27 -6.97 9.00
CA ASN A 78 9.01 -7.61 10.28
C ASN A 78 7.53 -7.46 10.68
N GLN A 79 7.03 -6.22 10.72
CA GLN A 79 5.64 -5.94 11.11
C GLN A 79 5.10 -4.71 10.39
N PHE A 80 3.80 -4.67 10.09
CA PHE A 80 3.13 -3.45 9.68
C PHE A 80 3.03 -2.45 10.83
N VAL A 81 3.38 -1.19 10.53
CA VAL A 81 3.18 -0.05 11.42
C VAL A 81 1.84 0.60 11.10
N HIS A 82 1.60 0.91 9.81
CA HIS A 82 0.34 1.46 9.35
C HIS A 82 0.09 1.18 7.86
N LEU A 83 -1.18 1.16 7.45
CA LEU A 83 -1.61 0.93 6.08
C LEU A 83 -2.79 1.84 5.75
N THR A 84 -2.69 2.55 4.64
CA THR A 84 -3.81 3.30 4.05
C THR A 84 -4.18 2.74 2.68
N SER A 85 -5.46 2.87 2.34
CA SER A 85 -6.06 2.21 1.18
C SER A 85 -5.60 2.78 -0.17
N TYR A 86 -5.28 4.08 -0.23
CA TYR A 86 -4.92 4.75 -1.47
C TYR A 86 -4.07 5.99 -1.25
N CYS A 87 -2.93 6.02 -1.93
CA CYS A 87 -1.98 7.12 -2.01
C CYS A 87 -1.59 7.35 -3.46
N VAL A 88 -1.30 8.60 -3.81
CA VAL A 88 -0.68 9.03 -5.07
C VAL A 88 0.63 9.72 -4.76
N VAL A 89 1.70 9.35 -5.48
CA VAL A 89 3.02 9.93 -5.28
C VAL A 89 3.27 11.07 -6.28
N TYR A 90 3.79 12.18 -5.77
CA TYR A 90 4.30 13.30 -6.54
C TYR A 90 5.80 13.45 -6.27
N LYS A 91 6.55 14.01 -7.22
CA LYS A 91 7.93 14.43 -7.04
C LYS A 91 8.03 15.93 -7.29
N PHE A 92 8.68 16.63 -6.37
CA PHE A 92 8.96 18.05 -6.53
C PHE A 92 10.11 18.23 -7.53
N ASP A 93 9.92 19.11 -8.50
CA ASP A 93 10.95 19.54 -9.44
C ASP A 93 11.47 20.91 -8.99
N GLU A 94 12.70 20.94 -8.47
CA GLU A 94 13.33 22.16 -7.96
C GLU A 94 13.60 23.19 -9.07
N ALA A 95 13.85 22.74 -10.31
CA ALA A 95 14.14 23.64 -11.42
C ALA A 95 12.88 24.36 -11.90
N LEU A 96 11.74 23.68 -11.85
CA LEU A 96 10.43 24.23 -12.22
C LEU A 96 9.68 24.83 -11.02
N ASN A 97 10.13 24.56 -9.80
CA ASN A 97 9.44 24.91 -8.55
C ASN A 97 7.98 24.43 -8.56
N ASP A 98 7.76 23.20 -9.02
CA ASP A 98 6.43 22.63 -9.22
C ASP A 98 6.39 21.12 -8.92
N TRP A 99 5.19 20.58 -8.69
CA TRP A 99 4.96 19.18 -8.39
C TRP A 99 4.60 18.39 -9.66
N SER A 100 5.38 17.36 -9.94
CA SER A 100 5.08 16.39 -11.00
C SER A 100 4.43 15.15 -10.41
N LYS A 101 3.27 14.74 -10.95
CA LYS A 101 2.64 13.48 -10.57
C LYS A 101 3.47 12.31 -11.10
N LEU A 102 3.84 11.38 -10.22
CA LEU A 102 4.47 10.12 -10.63
C LEU A 102 3.42 9.05 -10.93
N ASP A 103 3.85 8.02 -11.67
CA ASP A 103 3.02 6.87 -12.07
C ASP A 103 2.87 5.81 -10.96
N TYR A 104 2.92 6.23 -9.70
CA TYR A 104 2.75 5.38 -8.52
C TYR A 104 1.48 5.76 -7.76
N GLN A 105 0.52 4.83 -7.76
CA GLN A 105 -0.73 4.99 -7.04
C GLN A 105 -1.28 3.65 -6.55
N GLY A 106 -1.75 3.61 -5.31
CA GLY A 106 -2.24 2.38 -4.68
C GLY A 106 -2.16 2.42 -3.16
N PRO A 107 -2.29 1.26 -2.48
CA PRO A 107 -2.14 1.19 -1.03
C PRO A 107 -0.74 1.63 -0.61
N LEU A 108 -0.67 2.45 0.43
CA LEU A 108 0.57 2.88 1.05
C LEU A 108 0.73 2.14 2.38
N ILE A 109 1.89 1.55 2.58
CA ILE A 109 2.22 0.75 3.76
C ILE A 109 3.51 1.31 4.38
N VAL A 110 3.49 1.48 5.70
CA VAL A 110 4.66 1.70 6.53
C VAL A 110 4.87 0.47 7.40
N TYR A 111 6.09 -0.03 7.44
CA TYR A 111 6.41 -1.28 8.13
C TYR A 111 7.80 -1.23 8.77
N SER A 112 7.99 -1.97 9.86
CA SER A 112 9.30 -2.16 10.48
C SER A 112 10.10 -3.22 9.71
N ARG A 113 11.42 -3.08 9.74
CA ARG A 113 12.37 -3.97 9.09
C ARG A 113 13.28 -4.62 10.12
N ASN A 114 13.71 -5.84 9.83
CA ASN A 114 14.82 -6.47 10.51
C ASN A 114 16.12 -5.81 10.05
N CYS A 115 16.68 -4.93 10.89
CA CYS A 115 17.86 -4.12 10.59
C CYS A 115 19.06 -4.50 11.48
N ILE A 116 20.25 -4.02 11.10
CA ILE A 116 21.44 -4.11 11.94
C ILE A 116 21.39 -2.97 12.96
N ALA A 117 21.57 -3.31 14.24
CA ALA A 117 21.69 -2.30 15.30
C ALA A 117 22.90 -1.39 15.01
N SER A 118 22.68 -0.08 15.11
CA SER A 118 23.69 0.93 14.88
C SER A 118 23.79 1.80 16.12
N GLU A 119 25.00 2.28 16.42
CA GLU A 119 25.19 3.22 17.52
C GLU A 119 24.69 4.62 17.12
N PRO A 120 24.15 5.42 18.05
CA PRO A 120 23.82 6.81 17.77
C PRO A 120 25.03 7.59 17.23
N ASN A 121 24.77 8.57 16.36
CA ASN A 121 25.79 9.47 15.80
C ASN A 121 26.98 8.76 15.12
N SER A 122 26.76 7.59 14.52
CA SER A 122 27.85 6.76 13.99
C SER A 122 27.81 6.54 12.48
N LEU A 123 26.68 6.79 11.83
CA LEU A 123 26.48 6.49 10.41
C LEU A 123 26.61 7.73 9.54
N LYS A 124 27.26 7.59 8.38
CA LYS A 124 27.15 8.56 7.29
C LYS A 124 26.02 8.17 6.35
N VAL A 125 25.41 9.16 5.70
CA VAL A 125 24.36 8.93 4.70
C VAL A 125 24.88 8.08 3.54
N SER A 126 26.15 8.21 3.16
CA SER A 126 26.79 7.33 2.16
C SER A 126 26.74 5.85 2.54
N ASP A 127 26.88 5.55 3.83
CA ASP A 127 26.84 4.17 4.35
C ASP A 127 25.40 3.65 4.35
N VAL A 128 24.44 4.50 4.71
CA VAL A 128 23.00 4.20 4.67
C VAL A 128 22.53 3.91 3.24
N LEU A 129 22.95 4.72 2.27
CA LEU A 129 22.60 4.54 0.86
C LEU A 129 23.24 3.29 0.24
N SER A 130 24.40 2.86 0.73
CA SER A 130 25.10 1.67 0.24
C SER A 130 24.69 0.37 0.95
N ASN A 131 24.06 0.45 2.12
CA ASN A 131 23.67 -0.71 2.92
C ASN A 131 22.20 -0.68 3.33
N ASP A 132 21.38 -1.36 2.53
CA ASP A 132 19.94 -1.54 2.76
C ASP A 132 19.59 -2.19 4.12
N LYS A 133 20.54 -2.82 4.83
CA LYS A 133 20.29 -3.41 6.15
C LYS A 133 20.21 -2.38 7.28
N LEU A 134 20.54 -1.11 7.02
CA LEU A 134 20.55 -0.06 8.03
C LEU A 134 19.17 0.57 8.25
N TYR A 135 18.28 0.53 7.27
CA TYR A 135 16.93 1.10 7.41
C TYR A 135 16.08 0.31 8.40
N GLN A 136 15.50 1.01 9.38
CA GLN A 136 14.67 0.43 10.44
C GLN A 136 13.22 0.28 10.02
N TYR A 137 12.77 1.16 9.13
CA TYR A 137 11.42 1.14 8.57
C TYR A 137 11.48 1.20 7.06
N GLY A 138 10.41 0.74 6.43
CA GLY A 138 10.16 0.89 5.01
C GLY A 138 8.82 1.55 4.79
N LEU A 139 8.77 2.41 3.78
CA LEU A 139 7.54 2.93 3.21
C LEU A 139 7.41 2.36 1.80
N MET A 140 6.24 1.87 1.43
CA MET A 140 5.99 1.33 0.09
C MET A 140 4.59 1.68 -0.41
N VAL A 141 4.49 2.14 -1.65
CA VAL A 141 3.22 2.21 -2.40
C VAL A 141 3.19 1.04 -3.37
N LEU A 142 2.25 0.12 -3.13
CA LEU A 142 1.99 -1.00 -4.02
C LEU A 142 1.21 -0.49 -5.23
N ASN A 143 1.90 -0.40 -6.38
CA ASN A 143 1.33 0.25 -7.56
C ASN A 143 0.24 -0.63 -8.17
N ARG A 144 -0.93 -0.04 -8.42
CA ARG A 144 -2.06 -0.74 -9.06
C ARG A 144 -1.97 -0.75 -10.58
N SER A 145 -1.18 0.15 -11.17
CA SER A 145 -1.16 0.37 -12.62
C SER A 145 0.00 -0.36 -13.31
N LYS A 146 1.13 -0.54 -12.61
CA LYS A 146 2.36 -1.15 -13.11
C LYS A 146 2.96 -2.08 -12.06
N PRO A 147 3.80 -3.06 -12.43
CA PRO A 147 4.46 -3.95 -11.48
C PRO A 147 5.52 -3.23 -10.62
N GLU A 148 5.96 -2.05 -11.03
CA GLU A 148 6.94 -1.23 -10.32
C GLU A 148 6.28 -0.51 -9.15
N ASN A 149 6.77 -0.78 -7.95
CA ASN A 149 6.34 -0.11 -6.71
C ASN A 149 7.22 1.09 -6.41
N PHE A 150 6.69 2.00 -5.60
CA PHE A 150 7.47 3.08 -5.00
C PHE A 150 7.89 2.68 -3.59
N SER A 151 9.12 2.97 -3.19
CA SER A 151 9.60 2.66 -1.85
C SER A 151 10.63 3.67 -1.34
N ILE A 152 10.57 3.98 -0.04
CA ILE A 152 11.58 4.76 0.67
C ILE A 152 12.02 3.96 1.89
N GLY A 153 13.35 3.85 2.08
CA GLY A 153 13.93 3.34 3.33
C GLY A 153 13.98 4.45 4.38
N LEU A 154 13.55 4.15 5.59
CA LEU A 154 13.48 5.11 6.69
C LEU A 154 14.44 4.69 7.81
N LEU A 155 15.19 5.68 8.31
CA LEU A 155 16.14 5.54 9.42
C LEU A 155 16.05 6.78 10.31
N ALA A 156 16.05 6.59 11.62
CA ALA A 156 16.02 7.71 12.54
C ALA A 156 17.29 8.56 12.46
N THR A 157 17.10 9.88 12.48
CA THR A 157 18.18 10.86 12.28
C THR A 157 19.23 10.80 13.38
N LYS A 158 18.87 10.34 14.60
CA LYS A 158 19.81 10.17 15.72
C LYS A 158 20.98 9.20 15.43
N TYR A 159 20.86 8.34 14.43
CA TYR A 159 21.94 7.42 14.06
C TYR A 159 22.97 8.05 13.11
N LEU A 160 22.61 9.15 12.46
CA LEU A 160 23.49 9.86 11.54
C LEU A 160 24.49 10.73 12.29
N VAL A 161 25.66 10.95 11.72
CA VAL A 161 26.61 11.97 12.20
C VAL A 161 25.99 13.36 12.09
N GLU A 162 26.33 14.28 13.01
CA GLU A 162 25.69 15.62 13.09
C GLU A 162 25.76 16.41 11.77
N GLU A 163 26.88 16.32 11.04
CA GLU A 163 27.06 16.97 9.73
C GLU A 163 25.99 16.52 8.72
N ASP A 164 25.69 15.23 8.68
CA ASP A 164 24.74 14.66 7.73
C ASP A 164 23.28 14.85 8.18
N LYS A 165 23.02 15.03 9.48
CA LYS A 165 21.65 15.22 9.99
C LYS A 165 21.01 16.47 9.42
N GLU A 166 21.75 17.58 9.42
CA GLU A 166 21.21 18.87 9.00
C GLU A 166 21.08 18.97 7.47
N GLU A 167 22.04 18.41 6.73
CA GLU A 167 22.08 18.54 5.27
C GLU A 167 21.28 17.44 4.54
N TRP A 168 21.42 16.19 5.00
CA TRP A 168 20.95 15.00 4.27
C TRP A 168 19.93 14.16 5.05
N GLY A 169 19.55 14.59 6.26
CA GLY A 169 18.56 13.90 7.08
C GLY A 169 17.21 13.76 6.37
N LEU A 170 16.52 12.65 6.63
CA LEU A 170 15.13 12.48 6.23
C LEU A 170 14.27 13.57 6.85
N ILE A 171 13.40 14.17 6.05
CA ILE A 171 12.48 15.22 6.51
C ILE A 171 11.06 14.82 6.14
N VAL A 172 10.16 14.93 7.11
CA VAL A 172 8.74 14.63 6.97
C VAL A 172 7.94 15.82 7.46
N GLU A 173 7.18 16.43 6.55
CA GLU A 173 6.34 17.57 6.83
C GLU A 173 4.94 17.36 6.26
N LYS A 174 3.91 17.89 6.93
CA LYS A 174 2.54 17.88 6.41
C LYS A 174 2.21 19.29 5.91
N ASN A 175 1.81 19.40 4.66
CA ASN A 175 1.28 20.63 4.09
C ASN A 175 -0.10 20.36 3.50
N GLU A 176 -1.15 20.85 4.18
CA GLU A 176 -2.55 20.62 3.84
C GLU A 176 -2.90 19.14 3.62
N LYS A 177 -2.99 18.71 2.35
CA LYS A 177 -3.38 17.35 1.93
C LYS A 177 -2.18 16.48 1.52
N LEU A 178 -0.98 17.03 1.54
CA LEU A 178 0.24 16.38 1.09
C LEU A 178 1.16 16.13 2.29
N ILE A 179 1.66 14.91 2.42
CA ILE A 179 2.77 14.61 3.30
C ILE A 179 4.04 14.68 2.44
N ILE A 180 4.88 15.65 2.73
CA ILE A 180 6.14 15.90 2.05
C ILE A 180 7.21 15.05 2.74
N VAL A 181 7.94 14.26 1.96
CA VAL A 181 9.04 13.42 2.40
C VAL A 181 10.25 13.71 1.54
N ARG A 182 11.35 14.17 2.15
CA ARG A 182 12.65 14.26 1.48
C ARG A 182 13.49 13.05 1.88
N ASP A 183 14.00 12.35 0.87
CA ASP A 183 14.82 11.15 1.07
C ASP A 183 16.32 11.48 1.31
N PHE A 184 17.12 10.46 1.61
CA PHE A 184 18.57 10.59 1.80
C PHE A 184 19.35 10.97 0.53
N LYS A 185 18.72 10.95 -0.65
CA LYS A 185 19.32 11.41 -1.91
C LYS A 185 19.01 12.88 -2.20
N GLY A 186 18.22 13.52 -1.34
CA GLY A 186 17.72 14.88 -1.52
C GLY A 186 16.46 14.95 -2.37
N ASP A 187 15.94 13.83 -2.88
CA ASP A 187 14.70 13.84 -3.65
C ASP A 187 13.51 14.14 -2.74
N THR A 188 12.68 15.12 -3.14
CA THR A 188 11.48 15.51 -2.40
C THR A 188 10.22 14.94 -3.04
N PHE A 189 9.46 14.18 -2.25
CA PHE A 189 8.24 13.49 -2.65
C PHE A 189 7.03 14.02 -1.89
N GLY A 190 5.88 14.01 -2.55
CA GLY A 190 4.59 14.38 -1.99
C GLY A 190 3.68 13.15 -1.98
N LEU A 191 3.22 12.76 -0.81
CA LEU A 191 2.30 11.65 -0.62
C LEU A 191 0.90 12.22 -0.42
N TRP A 192 0.04 12.05 -1.41
CA TRP A 192 -1.36 12.43 -1.32
C TRP A 192 -2.19 11.21 -0.96
N ILE A 193 -2.66 11.15 0.29
CA ILE A 193 -3.48 10.05 0.81
C ILE A 193 -4.95 10.40 0.64
N PHE A 194 -5.77 9.47 0.16
CA PHE A 194 -7.18 9.72 -0.12
C PHE A 194 -8.00 9.96 1.15
N ALA A 195 -7.86 9.08 2.15
CA ALA A 195 -8.59 9.17 3.40
C ALA A 195 -8.03 10.33 4.25
N ASP A 196 -8.89 11.29 4.58
CA ASP A 196 -8.48 12.48 5.33
C ASP A 196 -7.99 12.13 6.73
N GLU A 197 -8.68 11.20 7.40
CA GLU A 197 -8.32 10.69 8.74
C GLU A 197 -6.95 10.00 8.78
N ASP A 198 -6.55 9.31 7.70
CA ASP A 198 -5.25 8.64 7.62
C ASP A 198 -4.10 9.64 7.42
N ARG A 199 -4.34 10.86 6.93
CA ARG A 199 -3.26 11.82 6.62
C ARG A 199 -2.53 12.28 7.87
N ASP A 200 -3.29 12.66 8.89
CA ASP A 200 -2.73 13.12 10.17
C ASP A 200 -1.95 12.00 10.83
N TYR A 201 -2.60 10.85 10.96
CA TYR A 201 -1.99 9.69 11.60
C TYR A 201 -0.75 9.19 10.84
N MET A 202 -0.79 9.11 9.52
CA MET A 202 0.38 8.73 8.71
C MET A 202 1.53 9.72 8.86
N SER A 203 1.24 11.03 8.93
CA SER A 203 2.28 12.03 9.15
C SER A 203 2.94 11.87 10.51
N GLU A 204 2.18 11.57 11.55
CA GLU A 204 2.71 11.33 12.91
C GLU A 204 3.57 10.06 12.94
N ILE A 205 3.11 8.97 12.32
CA ILE A 205 3.85 7.72 12.22
C ILE A 205 5.18 7.92 11.48
N LEU A 206 5.19 8.67 10.38
CA LEU A 206 6.41 8.92 9.62
C LEU A 206 7.41 9.79 10.39
N LYS A 207 6.93 10.80 11.11
CA LYS A 207 7.77 11.61 12.01
C LYS A 207 8.36 10.73 13.12
N PHE A 208 7.53 9.91 13.76
CA PHE A 208 8.00 8.94 14.74
C PHE A 208 9.12 8.06 14.17
N CYS A 209 8.95 7.48 12.97
CA CYS A 209 9.98 6.64 12.36
C CYS A 209 11.34 7.32 12.13
N ILE A 210 11.38 8.67 11.99
CA ILE A 210 12.62 9.41 11.74
C ILE A 210 13.17 10.12 13.00
N GLU A 211 12.37 10.27 14.04
CA GLU A 211 12.75 10.91 15.31
C GLU A 211 13.07 9.91 16.43
N SER A 212 12.65 8.64 16.27
CA SER A 212 12.76 7.58 17.29
C SER A 212 14.17 7.24 17.74
#